data_AF-A0A6M8W166-F1
#
_entry.id   AF-A0A6M8W166-F1
#
_cell.length_a   1.000
_cell.length_b   1.000
_cell.length_c   1.000
_cell.angle_alpha   90.00
_cell.angle_beta   90.00
_cell.angle_gamma   90.00
#
_symmetry.space_group_name_H-M   'P 1'
#
loop_
_entity.id
_entity.type
_entity.pdbx_description
1 polymer ?
#
loop_
_entity_poly.entity_id
_entity_poly.type
_entity_poly.pdbx_seq_one_letter_code
_entity_poly.pdbx_strand_id
1 'polypeptide(L)'
;MNCSIRWLNRYLSPGNVTAAEADAVLTAAGFPIEEETALPSGDTMLDVEVTSNRGDCLSHLGLAREVAAGTDRTLVKPAWTEPARTGGAAAEVLTLRNETPEVCPLLRRRWCGA
;
A
#
# COMPACT_ATOMS: atom_id res chain seq x y z
N MET A 1 -3.03 2.90 -11.71
CA MET A 1 -2.31 3.17 -10.44
C MET A 1 -0.83 2.94 -10.68
N ASN A 2 -0.02 3.98 -10.53
CA ASN A 2 1.41 3.89 -10.84
C ASN A 2 2.18 3.13 -9.75
N CYS A 3 2.77 2.00 -10.13
CA CYS A 3 3.54 1.14 -9.25
C CYS A 3 4.99 0.96 -9.76
N SER A 4 5.97 1.33 -8.94
CA SER A 4 7.39 1.12 -9.22
C SER A 4 7.82 -0.30 -8.88
N ILE A 5 8.53 -0.96 -9.80
CA ILE A 5 9.11 -2.30 -9.58
C ILE A 5 10.14 -2.28 -8.45
N ARG A 6 10.99 -1.25 -8.38
CA ARG A 6 11.93 -1.07 -7.26
C ARG A 6 11.22 -0.99 -5.92
N TRP A 7 10.10 -0.27 -5.83
CA TRP A 7 9.31 -0.19 -4.60
C TRP A 7 8.62 -1.51 -4.26
N LEU A 8 8.08 -2.20 -5.27
CA LEU A 8 7.45 -3.51 -5.07
C LEU A 8 8.47 -4.52 -4.50
N ASN A 9 9.67 -4.54 -5.05
CA ASN A 9 10.77 -5.40 -4.59
C ASN A 9 11.26 -5.11 -3.16
N ARG A 10 11.04 -3.90 -2.63
CA ARG A 10 11.33 -3.62 -1.21
C ARG A 10 10.42 -4.38 -0.25
N TYR A 11 9.23 -4.77 -0.71
CA TYR A 11 8.24 -5.48 0.09
C TYR A 11 8.20 -6.99 -0.22
N LEU A 12 9.17 -7.52 -0.97
CA LEU A 12 9.24 -8.92 -1.36
C LEU A 12 10.57 -9.54 -0.91
N SER A 13 10.52 -10.84 -0.57
CA SER A 13 11.71 -11.65 -0.31
C SER A 13 11.57 -13.01 -1.00
N PRO A 14 12.42 -13.33 -2.00
CA PRO A 14 13.42 -12.45 -2.62
C PRO A 14 12.80 -11.25 -3.35
N GLY A 15 13.42 -10.07 -3.22
CA GLY A 15 12.99 -8.81 -3.84
C GLY A 15 13.58 -8.62 -5.24
N ASN A 16 13.26 -9.54 -6.15
CA ASN A 16 13.85 -9.60 -7.50
C ASN A 16 12.82 -9.81 -8.62
N VAL A 17 11.55 -9.44 -8.40
CA VAL A 17 10.54 -9.52 -9.46
C VAL A 17 10.90 -8.57 -10.60
N THR A 18 10.71 -9.03 -11.84
CA THR A 18 10.85 -8.20 -13.04
C THR A 18 9.52 -7.53 -13.38
N ALA A 19 9.55 -6.50 -14.25
CA ALA A 19 8.33 -5.86 -14.75
C ALA A 19 7.39 -6.88 -15.43
N ALA A 20 7.94 -7.71 -16.32
CA ALA A 20 7.18 -8.74 -17.03
C ALA A 20 6.58 -9.81 -16.10
N GLU A 21 7.31 -10.23 -15.07
CA GLU A 21 6.79 -11.17 -14.08
C GLU A 21 5.69 -10.53 -13.22
N ALA A 22 5.88 -9.27 -12.79
CA ALA A 22 4.88 -8.53 -12.03
C ALA A 22 3.60 -8.31 -12.84
N ASP A 23 3.70 -7.94 -14.13
CA ASP A 23 2.57 -7.85 -15.04
C ASP A 23 1.82 -9.18 -15.11
N ALA A 24 2.51 -10.27 -15.47
CA ALA A 24 1.87 -11.57 -15.63
C ALA A 24 1.09 -12.00 -14.37
N VAL A 25 1.67 -11.80 -13.18
CA VAL A 25 1.03 -12.15 -11.91
C VAL A 25 -0.12 -11.22 -11.57
N LEU A 26 0.04 -9.90 -11.73
CA LEU A 26 -1.00 -8.91 -11.41
C LEU A 26 -2.18 -9.02 -12.37
N THR A 27 -1.91 -9.15 -13.67
CA THR A 27 -2.93 -9.39 -14.69
C THR A 27 -3.71 -10.68 -14.40
N ALA A 28 -3.03 -11.77 -14.01
CA ALA A 28 -3.70 -13.01 -13.59
C ALA A 28 -4.52 -12.86 -12.30
N ALA A 29 -4.12 -11.95 -11.41
CA ALA A 29 -4.85 -11.60 -10.19
C ALA A 29 -6.00 -10.59 -10.42
N GLY A 30 -6.26 -10.20 -11.67
CA GLY A 30 -7.34 -9.28 -12.05
C GLY A 30 -6.96 -7.80 -12.01
N PHE A 31 -5.67 -7.49 -12.08
CA PHE A 31 -5.11 -6.14 -12.13
C PHE A 31 -4.32 -5.96 -13.43
N PRO A 32 -5.00 -5.75 -14.57
CA PRO A 32 -4.31 -5.59 -15.84
C PRO A 32 -3.39 -4.37 -15.83
N ILE A 33 -2.30 -4.47 -16.58
CA ILE A 33 -1.33 -3.38 -16.77
C ILE A 33 -1.70 -2.62 -18.04
N GLU A 34 -1.98 -1.32 -17.90
CA GLU A 34 -2.32 -0.45 -19.02
C GLU A 34 -1.06 0.05 -19.74
N GLU A 35 -0.02 0.39 -18.97
CA GLU A 35 1.24 0.90 -19.51
C GLU A 35 2.45 0.45 -18.69
N GLU A 36 3.55 0.14 -19.38
CA GLU A 36 4.88 -0.01 -18.79
C GLU A 36 5.77 1.16 -19.24
N THR A 37 6.26 1.94 -18.28
CA THR A 37 7.12 3.11 -18.54
C THR A 37 8.50 2.93 -17.90
N ALA A 38 9.55 2.96 -18.72
CA ALA A 38 10.93 3.01 -18.25
C ALA A 38 11.27 4.41 -17.69
N LEU A 39 11.76 4.49 -16.46
CA LEU A 39 12.13 5.74 -15.79
C LEU A 39 13.62 6.07 -15.98
N PRO A 40 14.01 7.35 -16.04
CA PRO A 40 15.43 7.76 -16.14
C PRO A 40 16.33 7.23 -15.02
N SER A 41 15.75 6.84 -13.88
CA SER A 41 16.47 6.25 -12.75
C SER A 41 16.85 4.77 -12.94
N GLY A 42 16.54 4.16 -14.10
CA GLY A 42 16.70 2.73 -14.34
C GLY A 42 15.69 1.86 -13.59
N ASP A 43 14.53 2.41 -13.26
CA ASP A 43 13.39 1.69 -12.67
C ASP A 43 12.28 1.57 -13.71
N THR A 44 11.35 0.65 -13.50
CA THR A 44 10.17 0.49 -14.35
C THR A 44 8.93 0.82 -13.53
N MET A 45 8.03 1.61 -14.12
CA MET A 45 6.72 1.94 -13.56
C MET A 45 5.64 1.21 -14.35
N LEU A 46 4.75 0.52 -13.65
CA LEU A 46 3.56 -0.10 -14.22
C LEU A 46 2.34 0.76 -13.89
N ASP A 47 1.51 1.09 -14.87
CA ASP A 47 0.17 1.63 -14.63
C ASP A 47 -0.82 0.49 -14.46
N VAL A 48 -1.16 0.20 -13.20
CA VAL A 48 -2.02 -0.93 -12.81
C VAL A 48 -3.48 -0.48 -12.72
N GLU A 49 -4.36 -1.09 -13.49
CA GLU A 49 -5.81 -0.89 -13.38
C GLU A 49 -6.30 -1.52 -12.07
N VAL A 50 -6.86 -0.71 -11.16
CA VAL A 50 -7.39 -1.19 -9.86
C VAL A 50 -8.88 -0.92 -9.80
N THR A 51 -9.66 -1.98 -9.61
CA THR A 51 -11.12 -1.89 -9.51
C THR A 51 -11.55 -1.14 -8.24
N SER A 52 -12.68 -0.44 -8.28
CA SER A 52 -13.15 0.43 -7.18
C SER A 52 -13.40 -0.31 -5.86
N ASN A 53 -13.60 -1.64 -5.90
CA ASN A 53 -13.81 -2.49 -4.73
C ASN A 53 -12.50 -3.07 -4.15
N ARG A 54 -11.34 -2.84 -4.77
CA ARG A 54 -10.03 -3.36 -4.34
C ARG A 54 -9.12 -2.25 -3.82
N GLY A 55 -9.64 -1.45 -2.88
CA GLY A 55 -8.89 -0.36 -2.24
C GLY A 55 -7.63 -0.84 -1.50
N ASP A 56 -7.57 -2.12 -1.13
CA ASP A 56 -6.40 -2.79 -0.57
C ASP A 56 -5.18 -2.82 -1.51
N CYS A 57 -5.38 -2.61 -2.81
CA CYS A 57 -4.35 -2.60 -3.86
C CYS A 57 -3.98 -1.19 -4.35
N LEU A 58 -4.49 -0.12 -3.70
CA LEU A 58 -4.11 1.27 -4.01
C LEU A 58 -2.77 1.70 -3.39
N SER A 59 -1.91 0.73 -3.04
CA SER A 59 -0.56 0.98 -2.53
C SER A 59 0.42 -0.07 -3.04
N HIS A 60 1.70 0.29 -3.09
CA HIS A 60 2.78 -0.65 -3.45
C HIS A 60 2.81 -1.88 -2.53
N LEU A 61 2.49 -1.71 -1.24
CA LEU A 61 2.41 -2.83 -0.29
C LEU A 61 1.23 -3.75 -0.61
N GLY A 62 0.09 -3.18 -1.03
CA GLY A 62 -1.08 -3.91 -1.49
C GLY A 62 -0.77 -4.78 -2.70
N LEU A 63 -0.17 -4.18 -3.73
CA LEU A 63 0.24 -4.92 -4.93
C LEU A 63 1.34 -5.94 -4.65
N ALA A 64 2.32 -5.62 -3.80
CA ALA A 64 3.34 -6.58 -3.38
C ALA A 64 2.72 -7.80 -2.65
N ARG A 65 1.62 -7.60 -1.91
CA ARG A 65 0.88 -8.72 -1.29
C ARG A 65 0.25 -9.64 -2.33
N GLU A 66 -0.31 -9.10 -3.41
CA GLU A 66 -0.86 -9.91 -4.51
C GLU A 66 0.26 -10.64 -5.27
N VAL A 67 1.38 -9.97 -5.55
CA VAL A 67 2.55 -10.60 -6.19
C VAL A 67 3.15 -11.70 -5.30
N ALA A 68 3.24 -11.49 -3.98
CA ALA A 68 3.67 -12.52 -3.05
C ALA A 68 2.68 -13.70 -2.98
N ALA A 69 1.38 -13.46 -3.15
CA ALA A 69 0.38 -14.53 -3.17
C ALA A 69 0.42 -15.37 -4.46
N GLY A 70 0.79 -14.75 -5.59
CA GLY A 70 0.90 -15.41 -6.89
C GLY A 70 2.29 -16.00 -7.21
N THR A 71 3.25 -15.90 -6.30
CA THR A 71 4.63 -16.39 -6.49
C THR A 71 5.16 -17.05 -5.21
N ASP A 72 6.33 -17.67 -5.24
CA ASP A 72 6.99 -18.25 -4.05
C ASP A 72 7.72 -17.19 -3.19
N ARG A 73 7.33 -15.92 -3.28
CA ARG A 73 7.94 -14.82 -2.52
C ARG A 73 7.19 -14.56 -1.23
N THR A 74 7.93 -14.17 -0.19
CA THR A 74 7.35 -13.72 1.07
C THR A 74 7.15 -12.21 1.07
N LEU A 75 6.00 -11.75 1.55
CA LEU A 75 5.76 -10.32 1.77
C LEU A 75 6.57 -9.80 2.97
N VAL A 76 7.43 -8.83 2.74
CA VAL A 76 8.18 -8.09 3.76
C VAL A 76 7.42 -6.82 4.11
N LYS A 77 6.78 -6.79 5.28
CA LYS A 77 6.11 -5.58 5.75
C LYS A 77 7.14 -4.59 6.31
N PRO A 78 6.92 -3.28 6.16
CA PRO A 78 7.77 -2.30 6.83
C PRO A 78 7.74 -2.54 8.34
N ALA A 79 8.92 -2.58 8.96
CA ALA A 79 9.01 -2.68 10.40
C ALA A 79 8.37 -1.44 11.01
N TRP A 80 7.37 -1.65 11.86
CA TRP A 80 6.77 -0.60 12.66
C TRP A 80 6.97 -0.96 14.13
N THR A 81 7.67 -0.08 14.83
CA THR A 81 7.80 -0.14 16.29
C THR A 81 6.86 0.90 16.85
N GLU A 82 6.00 0.51 17.80
CA GLU A 82 5.21 1.48 18.53
C GLU A 82 6.17 2.46 19.22
N PRO A 83 6.05 3.78 18.96
CA PRO A 83 6.89 4.75 19.64
C PRO A 83 6.66 4.67 21.15
N ALA A 84 7.69 4.99 21.94
CA ALA A 84 7.56 5.02 23.39
C ALA A 84 6.48 6.03 23.79
N ARG A 85 5.63 5.65 24.75
CA ARG A 85 4.58 6.53 25.22
C ARG A 85 5.15 7.71 25.99
N THR A 86 4.99 8.89 25.44
CA THR A 86 5.45 10.18 25.95
C THR A 86 4.25 11.10 26.20
N GLY A 87 4.10 11.57 27.43
CA GLY A 87 3.01 12.46 27.83
C GLY A 87 1.82 11.76 28.50
N GLY A 88 0.76 12.53 28.75
CA GLY A 88 -0.47 12.12 29.43
C GLY A 88 -1.51 11.49 28.49
N ALA A 89 -2.76 11.44 28.93
CA ALA A 89 -3.82 10.86 28.10
C ALA A 89 -4.00 11.67 26.80
N ALA A 90 -4.24 11.00 25.66
CA ALA A 90 -4.48 11.69 24.39
C ALA A 90 -5.66 12.69 24.42
N ALA A 91 -6.58 12.54 25.38
CA ALA A 91 -7.68 13.46 25.64
C ALA A 91 -7.21 14.83 26.20
N GLU A 92 -6.02 14.90 26.79
CA GLU A 92 -5.43 16.14 27.31
C GLU A 92 -4.92 17.05 26.19
N VAL A 93 -4.57 16.47 25.03
CA VAL A 93 -3.92 17.19 23.92
C VAL A 93 -4.75 17.22 22.63
N LEU A 94 -5.79 16.39 22.50
CA LEU A 94 -6.56 16.30 21.25
C LEU A 94 -8.03 15.92 21.47
N THR A 95 -8.93 16.87 21.19
CA THR A 95 -10.39 16.68 21.16
C THR A 95 -10.88 16.36 19.75
N LEU A 96 -11.78 15.37 19.61
CA LEU A 96 -12.47 15.08 18.36
C LEU A 96 -13.93 15.55 18.45
N ARG A 97 -14.36 16.42 17.55
CA ARG A 97 -15.75 16.89 17.46
C ARG A 97 -16.29 16.60 16.06
N ASN A 98 -17.49 16.03 15.98
CA ASN A 98 -18.24 15.91 14.74
C ASN A 98 -19.24 17.06 14.68
N GLU A 99 -19.01 18.03 13.80
CA GLU A 99 -19.82 19.25 13.71
C GLU A 99 -21.10 19.06 12.90
N THR A 100 -21.19 17.99 12.10
CA THR A 100 -22.30 17.73 11.17
C THR A 100 -22.75 16.26 11.22
N PRO A 101 -23.16 15.75 12.40
CA PRO A 101 -23.51 14.34 12.59
C PRO A 101 -24.71 13.88 11.75
N GLU A 102 -25.55 14.80 11.28
CA GLU A 102 -26.70 14.54 10.42
C GLU A 102 -26.32 14.15 8.99
N VAL A 103 -25.21 14.68 8.44
CA VAL A 103 -24.70 14.33 7.10
C VAL A 103 -23.53 13.35 7.13
N CYS A 104 -22.80 13.29 8.26
CA CYS A 104 -21.72 12.33 8.49
C CYS A 104 -21.87 11.72 9.89
N PRO A 105 -22.68 10.67 10.07
CA PRO A 105 -23.00 10.13 11.38
C PRO A 105 -21.82 9.41 12.06
N LEU A 106 -20.75 9.11 11.33
CA LEU A 106 -19.62 8.34 11.84
C LEU A 106 -18.28 8.97 11.44
N LEU A 107 -17.63 9.61 12.41
CA LEU A 107 -16.26 10.12 12.30
C LEU A 107 -15.34 9.28 13.20
N ARG A 108 -14.36 8.58 12.61
CA ARG A 108 -13.40 7.74 13.34
C ARG A 108 -12.00 8.36 13.29
N ARG A 109 -11.26 8.25 14.40
CA ARG A 109 -9.82 8.54 14.43
C ARG A 109 -9.06 7.35 15.03
N ARG A 110 -7.86 7.11 14.53
CA ARG A 110 -6.87 6.26 15.18
C ARG A 110 -5.60 7.08 15.35
N TRP A 111 -5.15 7.21 16.59
CA TRP A 111 -3.90 7.90 16.91
C TRP A 111 -2.78 6.89 16.93
N CYS A 112 -1.75 7.12 16.12
CA CYS A 112 -0.56 6.27 16.04
C CYS A 112 0.62 7.06 16.59
N GLY A 113 0.77 7.10 17.92
CA GLY A 113 1.93 7.68 18.61
C GLY A 113 1.58 8.67 19.71
N ALA A 114 1.26 8.20 20.91
CA ALA A 114 1.47 8.96 22.14
C ALA A 114 2.70 8.33 22.77
#